data_AF-A0A7R9ZSC4-F1
#
_entry.id   AF-A0A7R9ZSC4-F1
#
_cell.length_a   1.000
_cell.length_b   1.000
_cell.length_c   1.000
_cell.angle_alpha   90.00
_cell.angle_beta   90.00
_cell.angle_gamma   90.00
#
_symmetry.space_group_name_H-M   'P 1'
#
loop_
_entity.id
_entity.type
_entity.pdbx_description
1 polymer ?
#
loop_
_entity_poly.entity_id
_entity_poly.type
_entity_poly.pdbx_seq_one_letter_code
_entity_poly.pdbx_strand_id
1 'polypeptide(L)'
;AVCVVGNVAAFSVDVSRRDAFKAAIGGAMTAAVPAFLATQPASALVEEETPRIVTRMGGLLEPFQDGPRSIKMMVPSGWNKFEGEVGAYDIKWQDLVDPNENIKISSTPVKSTTASIGVLGDVKALGESLASKRSAKLISAEERQTDGILFYKFDFLISDGTHQLLQLCVCKGKLWSIDASAKDKRWGKREELYNNVLGSFMPKLA
;
A
#
# COMPACT_ATOMS: atom_id res chain seq x y z
N ALA A 1 -60.57 -13.99 40.36
CA ALA A 1 -60.43 -14.52 41.74
C ALA A 1 -59.14 -15.33 41.80
N VAL A 2 -58.42 -15.31 42.94
CA VAL A 2 -57.19 -16.11 43.22
C VAL A 2 -55.96 -15.77 42.33
N CYS A 3 -54.69 -15.84 42.76
CA CYS A 3 -54.01 -15.29 43.96
C CYS A 3 -52.49 -15.59 43.91
N VAL A 4 -51.62 -14.56 44.07
CA VAL A 4 -50.13 -14.67 44.29
C VAL A 4 -49.41 -15.38 43.09
N VAL A 5 -48.09 -15.55 42.89
CA VAL A 5 -46.78 -15.26 43.54
C VAL A 5 -45.78 -14.86 42.43
N GLY A 6 -44.71 -14.07 42.61
CA GLY A 6 -44.22 -13.30 43.76
C GLY A 6 -42.68 -13.42 43.95
N ASN A 7 -42.06 -12.45 44.64
CA ASN A 7 -40.64 -12.38 45.08
C ASN A 7 -39.57 -12.26 43.96
N VAL A 8 -38.91 -11.10 43.74
CA VAL A 8 -37.92 -10.36 44.57
C VAL A 8 -36.54 -11.03 44.67
N ALA A 9 -35.55 -10.45 43.98
CA ALA A 9 -34.26 -9.99 44.55
C ALA A 9 -33.39 -9.35 43.44
N ALA A 10 -32.68 -8.28 43.77
CA ALA A 10 -31.58 -7.75 42.94
C ALA A 10 -30.26 -7.94 43.70
N PHE A 11 -29.16 -8.18 42.99
CA PHE A 11 -27.81 -8.05 43.55
C PHE A 11 -26.85 -7.46 42.53
N SER A 12 -26.30 -6.30 42.86
CA SER A 12 -25.05 -5.81 42.28
C SER A 12 -23.89 -6.36 43.11
N VAL A 13 -22.78 -6.72 42.48
CA VAL A 13 -21.53 -7.07 43.17
C VAL A 13 -20.35 -6.45 42.41
N ASP A 14 -19.79 -5.39 42.98
CA ASP A 14 -18.46 -4.91 42.62
C ASP A 14 -17.41 -5.98 42.90
N VAL A 15 -16.60 -6.33 41.92
CA VAL A 15 -15.43 -7.22 42.10
C VAL A 15 -14.15 -6.41 41.95
N SER A 16 -13.41 -6.31 43.05
CA SER A 16 -12.23 -5.47 43.20
C SER A 16 -11.06 -5.91 42.30
N ARG A 17 -10.43 -4.95 41.62
CA ARG A 17 -9.28 -5.16 40.71
C ARG A 17 -7.95 -5.43 41.44
N ARG A 18 -7.92 -6.21 42.54
CA ARG A 18 -6.71 -6.33 43.39
C ARG A 18 -6.27 -7.75 43.79
N ASP A 19 -7.11 -8.77 43.72
CA ASP A 19 -6.72 -10.13 44.20
C ASP A 19 -6.06 -11.03 43.12
N ALA A 20 -6.01 -10.57 41.86
CA ALA A 20 -5.46 -11.33 40.73
C ALA A 20 -3.91 -11.50 40.72
N PHE A 21 -3.19 -11.04 41.76
CA PHE A 21 -1.72 -10.95 41.75
C PHE A 21 -1.00 -11.84 42.78
N LYS A 22 -1.68 -12.86 43.36
CA LYS A 22 -1.10 -13.77 44.37
C LYS A 22 -1.40 -15.26 44.16
N ALA A 23 -1.43 -15.72 42.89
CA ALA A 23 -1.70 -17.12 42.55
C ALA A 23 -0.72 -17.73 41.52
N ALA A 24 0.55 -17.29 41.51
CA ALA A 24 1.51 -17.62 40.44
C ALA A 24 2.96 -17.94 40.90
N ILE A 25 3.17 -18.40 42.14
CA ILE A 25 4.49 -18.91 42.60
C ILE A 25 4.28 -20.16 43.48
N GLY A 26 4.66 -21.35 42.97
CA GLY A 26 4.71 -22.59 43.74
C GLY A 26 4.15 -23.82 43.01
N GLY A 27 5.01 -24.78 42.66
CA GLY A 27 4.66 -26.03 41.97
C GLY A 27 5.59 -26.29 40.79
N ALA A 28 6.10 -27.52 40.63
CA ALA A 28 7.22 -27.81 39.72
C ALA A 28 7.04 -29.09 38.89
N MET A 29 7.60 -29.04 37.67
CA MET A 29 8.12 -30.17 36.88
C MET A 29 7.16 -31.30 36.47
N THR A 30 6.67 -31.26 35.23
CA THR A 30 6.56 -32.44 34.34
C THR A 30 6.43 -31.99 32.88
N ALA A 31 6.79 -32.85 31.92
CA ALA A 31 7.10 -32.41 30.55
C ALA A 31 5.91 -32.47 29.58
N ALA A 32 5.46 -31.30 29.11
CA ALA A 32 4.78 -31.09 27.84
C ALA A 32 5.01 -29.63 27.42
N VAL A 33 5.42 -29.36 26.17
CA VAL A 33 5.71 -27.99 25.71
C VAL A 33 4.41 -27.28 25.30
N PRO A 34 3.95 -26.23 26.02
CA PRO A 34 2.75 -25.49 25.63
C PRO A 34 3.12 -24.32 24.71
N ALA A 35 2.40 -24.16 23.61
CA ALA A 35 2.54 -22.97 22.77
C ALA A 35 1.96 -21.75 23.49
N PHE A 36 2.82 -20.85 23.97
CA PHE A 36 2.41 -19.57 24.53
C PHE A 36 1.89 -18.64 23.42
N LEU A 37 0.57 -18.59 23.23
CA LEU A 37 -0.07 -17.47 22.53
C LEU A 37 0.01 -16.22 23.42
N ALA A 38 1.05 -15.41 23.21
CA ALA A 38 1.14 -14.08 23.80
C ALA A 38 0.16 -13.14 23.09
N THR A 39 -1.05 -12.99 23.64
CA THR A 39 -2.03 -11.99 23.21
C THR A 39 -1.56 -10.58 23.55
N GLN A 40 -0.75 -9.99 22.67
CA GLN A 40 -0.34 -8.60 22.78
C GLN A 40 -1.52 -7.66 22.45
N PRO A 41 -1.75 -6.58 23.23
CA PRO A 41 -2.68 -5.54 22.85
C PRO A 41 -2.12 -4.76 21.66
N ALA A 42 -2.80 -4.82 20.51
CA ALA A 42 -2.39 -4.14 19.29
C ALA A 42 -2.61 -2.61 19.41
N SER A 43 -1.65 -1.92 20.01
CA SER A 43 -1.53 -0.46 19.94
C SER A 43 -1.16 -0.06 18.51
N ALA A 44 -2.17 0.24 17.69
CA ALA A 44 -2.00 0.64 16.30
C ALA A 44 -1.38 2.05 16.18
N LEU A 45 -0.05 2.11 16.27
CA LEU A 45 0.72 3.20 15.67
C LEU A 45 0.84 2.92 14.17
N VAL A 46 0.56 3.93 13.35
CA VAL A 46 0.86 3.88 11.90
C VAL A 46 2.34 4.22 11.72
N GLU A 47 3.19 3.30 12.19
CA GLU A 47 4.65 3.29 12.06
C GLU A 47 5.15 1.99 11.40
N GLU A 48 4.25 1.19 10.82
CA GLU A 48 4.61 -0.01 10.05
C GLU A 48 5.25 0.41 8.71
N GLU A 49 6.57 0.58 8.73
CA GLU A 49 7.38 0.84 7.55
C GLU A 49 7.33 -0.37 6.61
N THR A 50 6.37 -0.36 5.68
CA THR A 50 6.14 -1.46 4.75
C THR A 50 7.42 -1.75 3.94
N PRO A 51 7.93 -3.00 3.94
CA PRO A 51 9.16 -3.33 3.26
C PRO A 51 8.99 -3.17 1.75
N ARG A 52 10.04 -2.69 1.07
CA ARG A 52 10.09 -2.60 -0.38
C ARG A 52 9.98 -3.99 -1.00
N ILE A 53 9.11 -4.13 -2.00
CA ILE A 53 9.02 -5.34 -2.82
C ILE A 53 10.26 -5.44 -3.72
N VAL A 54 10.98 -6.56 -3.67
CA VAL A 54 12.16 -6.84 -4.53
C VAL A 54 12.12 -8.22 -5.18
N THR A 55 10.92 -8.81 -5.31
CA THR A 55 10.76 -10.10 -6.00
C THR A 55 11.11 -9.99 -7.49
N ARG A 56 11.73 -11.04 -8.04
CA ARG A 56 11.97 -11.19 -9.48
C ARG A 56 10.86 -11.92 -10.23
N MET A 57 9.82 -12.39 -9.52
CA MET A 57 8.70 -13.17 -10.09
C MET A 57 9.15 -14.27 -11.06
N GLY A 58 10.08 -15.13 -10.63
CA GLY A 58 10.62 -16.21 -11.47
C GLY A 58 11.43 -15.78 -12.71
N GLY A 59 11.75 -14.49 -12.85
CA GLY A 59 12.42 -13.90 -14.01
C GLY A 59 11.55 -12.93 -14.81
N LEU A 60 10.26 -12.79 -14.48
CA LEU A 60 9.38 -11.79 -15.11
C LEU A 60 9.73 -10.34 -14.76
N LEU A 61 10.45 -10.12 -13.66
CA LEU A 61 10.89 -8.80 -13.22
C LEU A 61 12.43 -8.69 -13.15
N GLU A 62 12.97 -7.66 -13.81
CA GLU A 62 14.39 -7.31 -13.82
C GLU A 62 14.66 -6.01 -13.03
N PRO A 63 15.83 -5.87 -12.36
CA PRO A 63 16.16 -4.68 -11.58
C PRO A 63 16.59 -3.52 -12.49
N PHE A 64 15.90 -2.38 -12.40
CA PHE A 64 16.21 -1.15 -13.11
C PHE A 64 16.75 -0.06 -12.17
N GLN A 65 17.76 0.67 -12.65
CA GLN A 65 18.42 1.78 -11.98
C GLN A 65 18.71 2.90 -12.99
N ASP A 66 18.40 4.14 -12.62
CA ASP A 66 18.76 5.35 -13.37
C ASP A 66 19.51 6.30 -12.42
N GLY A 67 20.80 6.48 -12.69
CA GLY A 67 21.71 7.37 -11.96
C GLY A 67 21.28 8.84 -12.05
N PRO A 68 21.23 9.44 -13.25
CA PRO A 68 20.76 10.81 -13.46
C PRO A 68 19.44 11.16 -12.75
N ARG A 69 18.45 10.27 -12.78
CA ARG A 69 17.15 10.48 -12.10
C ARG A 69 17.13 10.06 -10.63
N SER A 70 18.17 9.39 -10.13
CA SER A 70 18.25 8.80 -8.78
C SER A 70 17.13 7.81 -8.44
N ILE A 71 16.61 7.05 -9.42
CA ILE A 71 15.52 6.09 -9.20
C ILE A 71 16.01 4.63 -9.27
N LYS A 72 15.37 3.77 -8.48
CA LYS A 72 15.52 2.30 -8.56
C LYS A 72 14.18 1.59 -8.38
N MET A 73 13.95 0.53 -9.15
CA MET A 73 12.72 -0.27 -9.14
C MET A 73 12.95 -1.64 -9.81
N MET A 74 11.98 -2.53 -9.74
CA MET A 74 11.83 -3.67 -10.63
C MET A 74 10.98 -3.27 -11.84
N VAL A 75 11.29 -3.75 -13.03
CA VAL A 75 10.50 -3.53 -14.27
C VAL A 75 10.19 -4.85 -14.97
N PRO A 76 9.14 -4.93 -15.82
CA PRO A 76 8.83 -6.14 -16.57
C PRO A 76 9.92 -6.44 -17.59
N SER A 77 10.48 -7.66 -17.56
CA SER A 77 11.50 -8.08 -18.52
C SER A 77 10.92 -8.29 -19.92
N GLY A 78 11.70 -7.98 -20.94
CA GLY A 78 11.29 -8.07 -22.35
C GLY A 78 10.35 -6.96 -22.84
N TRP A 79 10.09 -5.91 -22.04
CA TRP A 79 9.32 -4.75 -22.46
C TRP A 79 10.19 -3.69 -23.15
N ASN A 80 9.63 -3.01 -24.15
CA ASN A 80 10.31 -1.93 -24.85
C ASN A 80 10.39 -0.68 -23.96
N LYS A 81 11.62 -0.24 -23.63
CA LYS A 81 11.88 1.01 -22.93
C LYS A 81 12.00 2.17 -23.92
N PHE A 82 11.24 3.22 -23.66
CA PHE A 82 11.31 4.53 -24.32
C PHE A 82 11.66 5.59 -23.28
N GLU A 83 12.49 6.56 -23.65
CA GLU A 83 12.71 7.78 -22.85
C GLU A 83 11.91 8.91 -23.48
N GLY A 84 11.29 9.76 -22.63
CA GLY A 84 10.38 10.80 -23.07
C GLY A 84 10.87 12.21 -22.76
N GLU A 85 10.17 13.19 -23.31
CA GLU A 85 10.46 14.60 -23.10
C GLU A 85 9.87 15.15 -21.79
N VAL A 86 10.57 16.13 -21.21
CA VAL A 86 10.23 16.74 -19.92
C VAL A 86 8.86 17.39 -19.99
N GLY A 87 7.91 16.86 -19.23
CA GLY A 87 6.51 17.31 -19.17
C GLY A 87 5.50 16.31 -19.73
N ALA A 88 5.93 15.31 -20.52
CA ALA A 88 5.08 14.21 -20.98
C ALA A 88 5.29 12.95 -20.12
N TYR A 89 6.51 12.39 -20.15
CA TYR A 89 6.96 11.30 -19.28
C TYR A 89 8.49 11.26 -19.30
N ASP A 90 9.11 10.86 -18.19
CA ASP A 90 10.55 10.65 -18.09
C ASP A 90 10.96 9.35 -18.79
N ILE A 91 10.27 8.25 -18.46
CA ILE A 91 10.52 6.91 -19.01
C ILE A 91 9.16 6.21 -19.20
N LYS A 92 9.02 5.46 -20.28
CA LYS A 92 7.88 4.57 -20.55
C LYS A 92 8.40 3.18 -20.90
N TRP A 93 7.90 2.15 -20.23
CA TRP A 93 7.97 0.76 -20.71
C TRP A 93 6.64 0.38 -21.36
N GLN A 94 6.67 -0.46 -22.38
CA GLN A 94 5.50 -0.95 -23.10
C GLN A 94 5.67 -2.43 -23.46
N ASP A 95 4.63 -3.24 -23.32
CA ASP A 95 4.65 -4.64 -23.72
C ASP A 95 4.93 -4.76 -25.24
N LEU A 96 5.62 -5.83 -25.62
CA LEU A 96 5.91 -6.13 -27.02
C LEU A 96 4.66 -6.68 -27.75
N VAL A 97 3.73 -7.29 -27.00
CA VAL A 97 2.57 -8.01 -27.56
C VAL A 97 1.28 -7.19 -27.53
N ASP A 98 1.00 -6.46 -26.45
CA ASP A 98 -0.17 -5.59 -26.34
C ASP A 98 0.23 -4.13 -26.06
N PRO A 99 0.12 -3.20 -27.03
CA PRO A 99 0.55 -1.82 -26.85
C PRO A 99 -0.29 -1.05 -25.82
N ASN A 100 -1.41 -1.60 -25.33
CA ASN A 100 -2.17 -1.03 -24.22
C ASN A 100 -1.48 -1.29 -22.87
N GLU A 101 -0.73 -2.39 -22.71
CA GLU A 101 0.07 -2.66 -21.52
C GLU A 101 1.30 -1.72 -21.51
N ASN A 102 1.31 -0.77 -20.57
CA ASN A 102 2.38 0.22 -20.48
C ASN A 102 2.56 0.75 -19.05
N ILE A 103 3.81 1.08 -18.70
CA ILE A 103 4.18 1.66 -17.41
C ILE A 103 4.96 2.96 -17.68
N LYS A 104 4.45 4.10 -17.24
CA LYS A 104 5.09 5.41 -17.38
C LYS A 104 5.59 5.91 -16.03
N ILE A 105 6.69 6.63 -16.04
CA ILE A 105 7.15 7.46 -14.92
C ILE A 105 7.21 8.89 -15.40
N SER A 106 6.73 9.82 -14.59
CA SER A 106 6.91 11.26 -14.78
C SER A 106 7.33 11.93 -13.47
N SER A 107 8.23 12.91 -13.58
CA SER A 107 8.65 13.74 -12.47
C SER A 107 8.28 15.21 -12.71
N THR A 108 7.53 15.80 -11.77
CA THR A 108 7.10 17.20 -11.81
C THR A 108 7.74 17.96 -10.63
N PRO A 109 8.40 19.12 -10.84
CA PRO A 109 8.93 19.91 -9.73
C PRO A 109 7.79 20.43 -8.86
N VAL A 110 7.93 20.32 -7.54
CA VAL A 110 6.98 20.88 -6.57
C VAL A 110 7.56 22.06 -5.82
N LYS A 111 6.68 22.91 -5.27
CA LYS A 111 7.09 24.01 -4.38
C LYS A 111 7.70 23.43 -3.11
N SER A 112 8.73 24.08 -2.57
CA SER A 112 9.49 23.63 -1.38
C SER A 112 8.65 23.42 -0.12
N THR A 113 7.42 23.94 -0.07
CA THR A 113 6.42 23.73 0.98
C THR A 113 5.83 22.31 0.97
N THR A 114 5.84 21.61 -0.17
CA THR A 114 5.31 20.26 -0.31
C THR A 114 6.40 19.25 0.02
N ALA A 115 6.60 19.01 1.32
CA ALA A 115 7.62 18.06 1.81
C ALA A 115 7.19 16.59 1.66
N SER A 116 5.89 16.30 1.70
CA SER A 116 5.31 14.96 1.54
C SER A 116 4.04 15.00 0.68
N ILE A 117 3.58 13.82 0.23
CA ILE A 117 2.37 13.70 -0.60
C ILE A 117 1.08 14.05 0.16
N GLY A 118 1.02 13.80 1.48
CA GLY A 118 -0.15 14.11 2.32
C GLY A 118 -0.45 15.61 2.49
N VAL A 119 0.48 16.49 2.12
CA VAL A 119 0.22 17.95 2.02
C VAL A 119 -0.80 18.26 0.91
N LEU A 120 -1.01 17.34 -0.04
CA LEU A 120 -2.03 17.49 -1.09
C LEU A 120 -3.46 17.16 -0.59
N GLY A 121 -3.61 16.49 0.55
CA GLY A 121 -4.89 16.07 1.13
C GLY A 121 -4.96 14.57 1.42
N ASP A 122 -6.11 14.14 1.93
CA ASP A 122 -6.42 12.73 2.19
C ASP A 122 -6.34 11.85 0.93
N VAL A 123 -5.90 10.61 1.11
CA VAL A 123 -5.73 9.61 0.05
C VAL A 123 -7.03 9.43 -0.74
N LYS A 124 -8.16 9.24 -0.05
CA LYS A 124 -9.44 8.95 -0.72
C LYS A 124 -9.95 10.18 -1.47
N ALA A 125 -9.93 11.36 -0.86
CA ALA A 125 -10.31 12.61 -1.50
C ALA A 125 -9.46 12.93 -2.75
N LEU A 126 -8.15 12.67 -2.70
CA LEU A 126 -7.27 12.77 -3.86
C LEU A 126 -7.63 11.74 -4.95
N GLY A 127 -7.85 10.48 -4.56
CA GLY A 127 -8.29 9.41 -5.45
C GLY A 127 -9.58 9.76 -6.19
N GLU A 128 -10.61 10.26 -5.49
CA GLU A 128 -11.89 10.67 -6.08
C GLU A 128 -11.72 11.87 -7.04
N SER A 129 -10.85 12.85 -6.72
CA SER A 129 -10.51 13.96 -7.63
C SER A 129 -9.77 13.48 -8.89
N LEU A 130 -8.86 12.52 -8.74
CA LEU A 130 -8.07 11.94 -9.83
C LEU A 130 -8.90 11.02 -10.73
N ALA A 131 -9.86 10.28 -10.16
CA ALA A 131 -10.84 9.47 -10.87
C ALA A 131 -11.79 10.33 -11.70
N SER A 132 -12.36 11.37 -11.09
CA SER A 132 -13.29 12.31 -11.74
C SER A 132 -12.67 12.98 -12.97
N LYS A 133 -11.40 13.42 -12.87
CA LYS A 133 -10.65 14.03 -13.99
C LYS A 133 -10.36 13.06 -15.15
N ARG A 134 -10.45 11.75 -14.92
CA ARG A 134 -10.22 10.68 -15.90
C ARG A 134 -11.51 10.05 -16.44
N SER A 135 -12.68 10.46 -15.93
CA SER A 135 -13.95 9.73 -16.13
C SER A 135 -13.85 8.24 -15.73
N ALA A 136 -13.06 7.95 -14.70
CA ALA A 136 -12.79 6.60 -14.19
C ALA A 136 -13.47 6.36 -12.83
N LYS A 137 -13.63 5.10 -12.46
CA LYS A 137 -14.07 4.67 -11.12
C LYS A 137 -12.86 4.34 -10.26
N LEU A 138 -12.76 4.93 -9.07
CA LEU A 138 -11.81 4.50 -8.03
C LEU A 138 -12.20 3.10 -7.52
N ILE A 139 -11.29 2.14 -7.57
CA ILE A 139 -11.44 0.80 -6.98
C ILE A 139 -10.86 0.81 -5.55
N SER A 140 -9.58 1.18 -5.42
CA SER A 140 -8.87 1.27 -4.15
C SER A 140 -8.03 2.53 -4.05
N ALA A 141 -7.80 2.97 -2.82
CA ALA A 141 -6.87 4.02 -2.45
C ALA A 141 -6.13 3.55 -1.19
N GLU A 142 -4.81 3.44 -1.27
CA GLU A 142 -3.94 2.94 -0.22
C GLU A 142 -2.80 3.94 0.04
N GLU A 143 -2.42 4.13 1.29
CA GLU A 143 -1.17 4.81 1.65
C GLU A 143 -0.13 3.82 2.18
N ARG A 144 1.13 4.15 1.94
CA ARG A 144 2.26 3.25 2.16
C ARG A 144 3.52 4.04 2.49
N GLN A 145 4.24 3.70 3.55
CA GLN A 145 5.51 4.35 3.92
C GLN A 145 6.69 3.38 3.81
N THR A 146 7.82 3.84 3.25
CA THR A 146 9.07 3.06 3.07
C THR A 146 10.27 4.00 2.89
N ASP A 147 11.43 3.66 3.45
CA ASP A 147 12.66 4.47 3.46
C ASP A 147 12.39 5.92 3.97
N GLY A 148 11.41 6.07 4.86
CA GLY A 148 10.87 7.36 5.36
C GLY A 148 9.97 8.14 4.39
N ILE A 149 9.75 7.65 3.17
CA ILE A 149 8.96 8.33 2.11
C ILE A 149 7.53 7.80 2.09
N LEU A 150 6.55 8.71 2.00
CA LEU A 150 5.13 8.40 1.87
C LEU A 150 4.72 8.28 0.39
N PHE A 151 4.04 7.18 0.06
CA PHE A 151 3.50 6.82 -1.25
C PHE A 151 1.98 6.67 -1.15
N TYR A 152 1.25 7.22 -2.12
CA TYR A 152 -0.17 6.96 -2.30
C TYR A 152 -0.39 6.13 -3.56
N LYS A 153 -1.08 4.99 -3.44
CA LYS A 153 -1.41 4.06 -4.52
C LYS A 153 -2.92 4.12 -4.77
N PHE A 154 -3.31 4.20 -6.04
CA PHE A 154 -4.70 4.21 -6.49
C PHE A 154 -4.90 3.16 -7.57
N ASP A 155 -6.03 2.45 -7.55
CA ASP A 155 -6.50 1.65 -8.68
C ASP A 155 -7.75 2.31 -9.28
N PHE A 156 -7.72 2.51 -10.60
CA PHE A 156 -8.81 3.10 -11.37
C PHE A 156 -9.29 2.15 -12.47
N LEU A 157 -10.60 1.92 -12.55
CA LEU A 157 -11.24 1.31 -13.71
C LEU A 157 -11.80 2.40 -14.62
N ILE A 158 -11.22 2.54 -15.80
CA ILE A 158 -11.72 3.41 -16.87
C ILE A 158 -12.91 2.72 -17.55
N SER A 159 -13.88 3.50 -18.03
CA SER A 159 -15.11 3.01 -18.67
C SER A 159 -14.91 2.16 -19.95
N ASP A 160 -13.70 2.14 -20.50
CA ASP A 160 -13.31 1.35 -21.67
C ASP A 160 -12.65 0.00 -21.32
N GLY A 161 -12.77 -0.44 -20.06
CA GLY A 161 -12.19 -1.70 -19.57
C GLY A 161 -10.67 -1.65 -19.37
N THR A 162 -10.10 -0.46 -19.14
CA THR A 162 -8.69 -0.29 -18.75
C THR A 162 -8.57 -0.16 -17.24
N HIS A 163 -7.75 -1.02 -16.62
CA HIS A 163 -7.24 -0.79 -15.27
C HIS A 163 -6.02 0.12 -15.33
N GLN A 164 -5.94 1.07 -14.40
CA GLN A 164 -4.86 2.04 -14.28
C GLN A 164 -4.46 2.15 -12.81
N LEU A 165 -3.34 1.50 -12.45
CA LEU A 165 -2.68 1.73 -11.17
C LEU A 165 -1.83 3.01 -11.25
N LEU A 166 -2.05 3.92 -10.32
CA LEU A 166 -1.29 5.16 -10.18
C LEU A 166 -0.61 5.19 -8.81
N GLN A 167 0.71 5.37 -8.76
CA GLN A 167 1.44 5.61 -7.51
C GLN A 167 2.07 7.00 -7.53
N LEU A 168 1.79 7.80 -6.50
CA LEU A 168 2.33 9.14 -6.30
C LEU A 168 3.23 9.18 -5.05
N CYS A 169 4.39 9.83 -5.14
CA CYS A 169 5.20 10.15 -3.96
C CYS A 169 6.03 11.43 -4.17
N VAL A 170 6.43 12.08 -3.08
CA VAL A 170 7.23 13.32 -3.14
C VAL A 170 8.62 13.05 -2.57
N CYS A 171 9.67 13.40 -3.33
CA CYS A 171 11.06 13.27 -2.88
C CYS A 171 11.99 14.23 -3.65
N LYS A 172 13.04 14.74 -2.99
CA LYS A 172 14.03 15.68 -3.54
C LYS A 172 13.40 16.91 -4.27
N GLY A 173 12.27 17.43 -3.78
CA GLY A 173 11.57 18.56 -4.40
C GLY A 173 10.82 18.22 -5.71
N LYS A 174 10.63 16.93 -6.01
CA LYS A 174 9.81 16.45 -7.15
C LYS A 174 8.66 15.57 -6.67
N LEU A 175 7.50 15.75 -7.29
CA LEU A 175 6.42 14.76 -7.31
C LEU A 175 6.77 13.73 -8.38
N TRP A 176 6.86 12.47 -7.98
CA TRP A 176 6.98 11.32 -8.87
C TRP A 176 5.61 10.68 -9.05
N SER A 177 5.27 10.36 -10.29
CA SER A 177 4.03 9.70 -10.68
C SER A 177 4.37 8.49 -11.54
N ILE A 178 4.03 7.29 -11.05
CA ILE A 178 4.14 6.02 -11.78
C ILE A 178 2.74 5.59 -12.20
N ASP A 179 2.53 5.37 -13.49
CA ASP A 179 1.25 5.08 -14.11
C ASP A 179 1.34 3.75 -14.88
N ALA A 180 0.73 2.70 -14.36
CA ALA A 180 0.70 1.37 -14.98
C ALA A 180 -0.72 1.07 -15.49
N SER A 181 -0.89 0.96 -16.80
CA SER A 181 -2.18 0.74 -17.46
C SER A 181 -2.20 -0.56 -18.27
N ALA A 182 -3.34 -1.28 -18.22
CA ALA A 182 -3.57 -2.54 -18.91
C ALA A 182 -5.08 -2.81 -19.12
N LYS A 183 -5.44 -3.68 -20.07
CA LYS A 183 -6.83 -4.08 -20.30
C LYS A 183 -7.29 -5.20 -19.37
N ASP A 184 -8.52 -5.09 -18.86
CA ASP A 184 -9.21 -6.04 -17.96
C ASP A 184 -8.99 -7.52 -18.34
N LYS A 185 -9.14 -7.86 -19.64
CA LYS A 185 -8.89 -9.21 -20.19
C LYS A 185 -7.55 -9.85 -19.79
N ARG A 186 -6.52 -9.05 -19.51
CA ARG A 186 -5.21 -9.52 -19.01
C ARG A 186 -4.93 -9.14 -17.55
N TRP A 187 -5.77 -8.30 -16.93
CA TRP A 187 -5.56 -7.72 -15.60
C TRP A 187 -5.27 -8.77 -14.53
N GLY A 188 -6.15 -9.76 -14.36
CA GLY A 188 -5.99 -10.83 -13.35
C GLY A 188 -4.79 -11.78 -13.55
N LYS A 189 -3.92 -11.53 -14.55
CA LYS A 189 -2.61 -12.20 -14.71
C LYS A 189 -1.41 -11.22 -14.67
N ARG A 190 -1.68 -9.92 -14.55
CA ARG A 190 -0.68 -8.84 -14.57
C ARG A 190 -0.75 -7.94 -13.33
N GLU A 191 -1.86 -7.95 -12.60
CA GLU A 191 -2.08 -7.20 -11.36
C GLU A 191 -0.96 -7.39 -10.33
N GLU A 192 -0.55 -8.63 -10.06
CA GLU A 192 0.56 -8.93 -9.15
C GLU A 192 1.89 -8.33 -9.66
N LEU A 193 2.13 -8.43 -10.98
CA LEU A 193 3.31 -7.86 -11.65
C LEU A 193 3.32 -6.32 -11.53
N TYR A 194 2.19 -5.64 -11.72
CA TYR A 194 2.13 -4.18 -11.56
C TYR A 194 2.23 -3.74 -10.09
N ASN A 195 1.59 -4.45 -9.15
CA ASN A 195 1.75 -4.16 -7.72
C ASN A 195 3.22 -4.37 -7.27
N ASN A 196 3.88 -5.43 -7.75
CA ASN A 196 5.30 -5.69 -7.48
C ASN A 196 6.21 -4.60 -8.11
N VAL A 197 5.93 -4.13 -9.32
CA VAL A 197 6.63 -2.98 -9.93
C VAL A 197 6.45 -1.71 -9.11
N LEU A 198 5.21 -1.32 -8.77
CA LEU A 198 4.93 -0.11 -8.00
C LEU A 198 5.55 -0.17 -6.58
N GLY A 199 5.34 -1.26 -5.85
CA GLY A 199 5.88 -1.47 -4.50
C GLY A 199 7.41 -1.61 -4.41
N SER A 200 8.08 -1.79 -5.56
CA SER A 200 9.55 -1.80 -5.65
C SER A 200 10.20 -0.43 -5.84
N PHE A 201 9.43 0.53 -6.36
CA PHE A 201 9.93 1.84 -6.77
C PHE A 201 10.42 2.68 -5.59
N MET A 202 11.52 3.41 -5.80
CA MET A 202 11.98 4.46 -4.88
C MET A 202 12.69 5.59 -5.63
N PRO A 203 12.37 6.87 -5.33
CA PRO A 203 13.05 8.04 -5.87
C PRO A 203 14.37 8.37 -5.15
N LYS A 204 15.08 7.32 -4.71
CA LYS A 204 16.35 7.40 -3.97
C LYS A 204 17.20 6.18 -4.32
N LEU A 205 18.30 6.42 -5.04
CA LEU A 205 19.51 5.61 -4.90
C LEU A 205 20.09 5.87 -3.50
N ALA A 206 20.48 4.79 -2.83
CA ALA A 206 21.11 4.80 -1.51
C ALA A 206 22.63 4.84 -1.68
#